data_AF-A0A925J360-F1
#
_entry.id   AF-A0A925J360-F1
#
_cell.length_a   1.000
_cell.length_b   1.000
_cell.length_c   1.000
_cell.angle_alpha   90.00
_cell.angle_beta   90.00
_cell.angle_gamma   90.00
#
_symmetry.space_group_name_H-M   'P 1'
#
loop_
_entity.id
_entity.type
_entity.pdbx_description
1 polymer ?
#
loop_
_entity_poly.entity_id
_entity_poly.type
_entity_poly.pdbx_seq_one_letter_code
_entity_poly.pdbx_strand_id
1 'polypeptide(L)' 'DLERAIAALPPNARTVFVLHDVEGFRHDEIAERMHLAPGTVRAHLHRARQLLMRMLNR' A
#
# COMPACT_ATOMS: atom_id res chain seq x y z
N ASP A 1 7.11 -7.81 -13.97
CA ASP A 1 7.61 -6.53 -13.41
C ASP A 1 6.82 -6.01 -12.22
N LEU A 2 5.48 -6.03 -12.26
CA LEU A 2 4.64 -5.53 -11.16
C LEU A 2 4.89 -6.23 -9.82
N GLU A 3 4.93 -7.57 -9.76
CA GLU A 3 5.17 -8.30 -8.51
C GLU A 3 6.51 -7.94 -7.87
N ARG A 4 7.57 -7.77 -8.68
CA ARG A 4 8.88 -7.32 -8.19
C ARG A 4 8.83 -5.89 -7.64
N ALA A 5 8.10 -5.00 -8.30
CA ALA A 5 7.90 -3.63 -7.84
C ALA A 5 7.11 -3.58 -6.52
N ILE A 6 6.05 -4.39 -6.40
CA ILE A 6 5.27 -4.53 -5.16
C ILE A 6 6.17 -5.10 -4.04
N ALA A 7 6.98 -6.11 -4.33
CA ALA A 7 7.91 -6.69 -3.36
C ALA A 7 8.95 -5.66 -2.86
N ALA A 8 9.35 -4.70 -3.70
CA ALA A 8 10.30 -3.63 -3.38
C ALA A 8 9.70 -2.47 -2.55
N LEU A 9 8.38 -2.46 -2.30
CA LEU A 9 7.75 -1.45 -1.46
C LEU A 9 8.16 -1.60 0.02
N PRO A 10 8.24 -0.49 0.78
CA PRO A 10 8.40 -0.54 2.23
C PRO A 10 7.30 -1.42 2.87
N PRO A 11 7.61 -2.22 3.91
CA PRO A 11 6.71 -3.27 4.41
C PRO A 11 5.27 -2.79 4.67
N ASN A 12 5.08 -1.71 5.42
CA ASN A 12 3.73 -1.21 5.72
C ASN A 12 3.02 -0.65 4.47
N ALA A 13 3.75 0.00 3.56
CA ALA A 13 3.18 0.49 2.31
C ALA A 13 2.76 -0.67 1.39
N ARG A 14 3.56 -1.74 1.37
CA ARG A 14 3.24 -2.98 0.65
C ARG A 14 1.99 -3.64 1.19
N THR A 15 1.92 -3.85 2.51
CA THR A 15 0.77 -4.49 3.15
C THR A 15 -0.50 -3.69 2.93
N VAL A 16 -0.46 -2.37 3.15
CA VAL A 16 -1.62 -1.50 2.90
C VAL A 16 -2.06 -1.54 1.44
N PHE A 17 -1.12 -1.53 0.49
CA PHE A 17 -1.43 -1.61 -0.94
C PHE A 17 -2.09 -2.95 -1.31
N VAL A 18 -1.56 -4.07 -0.84
CA VAL A 18 -2.13 -5.40 -1.13
C VAL A 18 -3.53 -5.50 -0.53
N LEU A 19 -3.70 -5.15 0.74
CA LEU A 19 -5.02 -5.20 1.39
C LEU A 19 -6.05 -4.32 0.65
N HIS A 20 -5.68 -3.12 0.21
CA HIS A 20 -6.62 -2.21 -0.43
C HIS A 20 -6.82 -2.51 -1.93
N ASP A 21 -5.76 -2.48 -2.74
CA ASP A 21 -5.85 -2.51 -4.20
C ASP A 21 -5.92 -3.94 -4.77
N VAL A 22 -5.53 -4.96 -4.00
CA VAL A 22 -5.60 -6.39 -4.42
C VAL A 22 -6.74 -7.12 -3.72
N GLU A 23 -6.88 -6.96 -2.41
CA GLU A 23 -7.90 -7.68 -1.61
C GLU A 23 -9.19 -6.88 -1.41
N GLY A 24 -9.22 -5.58 -1.73
CA GLY A 24 -10.45 -4.77 -1.70
C GLY A 24 -10.89 -4.27 -0.33
N PHE A 25 -10.03 -4.35 0.70
CA PHE A 25 -10.34 -3.83 2.02
C PHE A 25 -10.44 -2.31 2.03
N ARG A 26 -11.37 -1.78 2.83
CA ARG A 26 -11.49 -0.34 3.06
C ARG A 26 -10.41 0.16 4.02
N HIS A 27 -10.15 1.47 3.96
CA HIS A 27 -9.11 2.11 4.77
C HIS A 27 -9.31 1.96 6.29
N ASP A 28 -10.55 1.97 6.75
CA ASP A 28 -10.96 1.77 8.14
C ASP A 28 -10.70 0.33 8.60
N GLU A 29 -11.06 -0.66 7.78
CA GLU A 29 -10.81 -2.09 8.05
C GLU A 29 -9.30 -2.39 8.12
N ILE A 30 -8.51 -1.77 7.24
CA ILE A 30 -7.04 -1.88 7.26
C ILE A 30 -6.45 -1.20 8.50
N ALA A 31 -6.97 -0.02 8.87
CA ALA A 31 -6.51 0.73 10.04
C ALA A 31 -6.70 -0.08 11.32
N GLU A 32 -7.87 -0.69 11.49
CA GLU A 32 -8.17 -1.58 12.60
C GLU A 32 -7.26 -2.81 12.58
N ARG A 33 -7.20 -3.53 11.45
CA ARG A 33 -6.40 -4.76 11.31
C ARG A 33 -4.91 -4.55 11.58
N MET A 34 -4.37 -3.41 11.18
CA MET A 34 -2.95 -3.07 11.35
C MET A 34 -2.65 -2.27 12.62
N HIS A 35 -3.67 -1.94 13.43
CA HIS A 35 -3.54 -1.07 14.59
C HIS A 35 -2.88 0.28 14.26
N LEU A 36 -3.30 0.90 13.15
CA LEU A 36 -2.79 2.18 12.66
C LEU A 36 -3.90 3.24 12.64
N ALA A 37 -3.52 4.51 12.70
CA ALA A 37 -4.47 5.59 12.45
C ALA A 37 -4.93 5.57 10.98
N PRO A 38 -6.20 5.90 10.66
CA PRO A 38 -6.70 5.97 9.28
C PRO A 38 -5.91 6.94 8.38
N GLY A 39 -5.35 8.01 8.96
CA GLY A 39 -4.44 8.92 8.25
C GLY A 39 -3.14 8.23 7.82
N THR A 40 -2.59 7.36 8.67
CA THR A 40 -1.37 6.58 8.40
C THR A 40 -1.60 5.56 7.29
N VAL A 41 -2.74 4.88 7.27
CA VAL A 41 -3.12 3.96 6.18
C VAL A 41 -3.17 4.70 4.85
N ARG A 42 -3.86 5.84 4.78
CA ARG A 42 -3.92 6.67 3.57
C ARG A 42 -2.53 7.15 3.11
N ALA A 43 -1.67 7.54 4.05
CA ALA A 43 -0.29 7.94 3.75
C ALA A 43 0.55 6.77 3.20
N HIS A 44 0.43 5.58 3.78
CA HIS A 44 1.08 4.37 3.28
C HIS A 44 0.61 4.01 1.88
N LEU A 45 -0.70 4.07 1.62
CA LEU A 45 -1.28 3.76 0.32
C LEU A 45 -0.81 4.75 -0.75
N HIS A 46 -0.85 6.05 -0.45
CA HIS A 46 -0.35 7.09 -1.33
C HIS A 46 1.13 6.87 -1.66
N ARG A 47 1.96 6.58 -0.64
CA ARG A 47 3.38 6.28 -0.82
C ARG A 47 3.61 5.06 -1.71
N ALA A 48 2.84 3.98 -1.51
CA ALA A 48 2.93 2.78 -2.32
C ALA A 48 2.69 3.10 -3.80
N ARG A 49 1.59 3.79 -4.11
CA ARG A 49 1.24 4.17 -5.48
C ARG A 49 2.29 5.06 -6.14
N GLN A 50 2.83 6.04 -5.41
CA GLN A 50 3.91 6.91 -5.91
C GLN A 50 5.19 6.14 -6.23
N LEU A 51 5.58 5.17 -5.39
CA LEU A 51 6.76 4.34 -5.64
C LEU A 51 6.56 3.39 -6.82
N LEU A 52 5.41 2.71 -6.89
CA LEU A 52 5.07 1.83 -8.01
C LEU A 52 5.06 2.59 -9.33
N MET A 53 4.45 3.78 -9.38
CA MET A 53 4.46 4.62 -10.56
C MET A 53 5.89 4.94 -11.03
N ARG A 54 6.78 5.32 -10.12
CA ARG A 54 8.19 5.62 -10.45
C ARG A 54 8.97 4.40 -10.93
N MET A 55 8.65 3.21 -10.41
CA MET A 55 9.30 1.96 -10.80
C MET A 55 8.83 1.45 -12.16
N LEU A 56 7.57 1.72 -12.52
CA LEU A 56 6.91 1.17 -13.71
C LEU A 56 6.88 2.13 -14.91
N ASN A 57 6.97 3.44 -14.69
CA ASN A 57 7.12 4.45 -15.76
C ASN A 57 8.59 4.66 -16.18
N ARG A 58 9.43 3.63 -16.06
CA ARG A 58 10.85 3.71 -16.39
C ARG A 58 11.24 2.69 -17.45
#